data_AF-A0A4P6XRK3-F1
#
_entry.id   AF-A0A4P6XRK3-F1
#
_cell.length_a   1.000
_cell.length_b   1.000
_cell.length_c   1.000
_cell.angle_alpha   90.00
_cell.angle_beta   90.00
_cell.angle_gamma   90.00
#
_symmetry.space_group_name_H-M   'P 1'
#
loop_
_entity.id
_entity.type
_entity.pdbx_description
1 polymer ?
#
loop_
_entity_poly.entity_id
_entity_poly.type
_entity_poly.pdbx_seq_one_letter_code
_entity_poly.pdbx_strand_id
1 'polypeptide(L)'
;MSDDFERRPNPKGWVPPKAPYNPYDPTDVRPAEGYPSEFKVPSEAPLGFSSLPKNPTQYKKINETMKRLNYTPRPMSSLYPGQYMVLRKVDTNQRLNTGTRWFGTFLTGSILVYFSFFYRWNDGRENVMSGFYRTRLELKERFFGLNNQEFEDLYHPRDATSTVRNVRDTDYIPEEVRRTKEGEFALNRPSERHVLEAKRLQQEQEERLLREYDMHRQFAKELIADAPASDTKKKKFWFF
;
A
#
# COMPACT_ATOMS: atom_id res chain seq x y z
N MET A 1 -3.32 -64.08 -9.99
CA MET A 1 -2.56 -64.93 -9.05
C MET A 1 -1.54 -64.06 -8.37
N SER A 2 -1.89 -63.58 -7.19
CA SER A 2 -1.04 -62.72 -6.35
C SER A 2 -0.66 -63.53 -5.12
N ASP A 3 0.45 -64.27 -5.22
CA ASP A 3 1.09 -64.88 -4.05
C ASP A 3 1.91 -63.78 -3.37
N ASP A 4 1.23 -62.99 -2.55
CA ASP A 4 1.87 -62.11 -1.57
C ASP A 4 2.39 -63.02 -0.45
N PHE A 5 3.66 -63.40 -0.55
CA PHE A 5 4.33 -64.18 0.48
C PHE A 5 4.29 -63.40 1.80
N GLU A 6 3.54 -63.90 2.79
CA GLU A 6 3.55 -63.42 4.17
C GLU A 6 4.97 -63.46 4.74
N ARG A 7 5.71 -62.35 4.61
CA ARG A 7 7.02 -62.19 5.25
C ARG A 7 6.83 -62.13 6.76
N ARG A 8 7.57 -62.97 7.49
CA ARG A 8 7.63 -62.88 8.96
C ARG A 8 8.07 -61.47 9.37
N PRO A 9 7.50 -60.91 10.46
CA PRO A 9 7.90 -59.60 10.95
C PRO A 9 9.38 -59.64 11.38
N ASN A 10 10.09 -58.56 11.07
CA ASN A 10 11.51 -58.44 11.42
C ASN A 10 11.70 -58.44 12.95
N PRO A 11 12.80 -59.03 13.47
CA PRO A 11 13.05 -59.06 14.91
C PRO A 11 13.25 -57.65 15.49
N LYS A 12 12.98 -57.50 16.79
CA LYS A 12 13.12 -56.21 17.50
C LYS A 12 14.58 -55.74 17.44
N GLY A 13 14.83 -54.62 16.76
CA GLY A 13 16.19 -54.08 16.51
C GLY A 13 16.74 -54.34 15.10
N TRP A 14 15.99 -55.01 14.24
CA TRP A 14 16.37 -55.19 12.83
C TRP A 14 16.31 -53.86 12.08
N VAL A 15 17.41 -53.52 11.41
CA VAL A 15 17.53 -52.35 10.54
C VAL A 15 17.66 -52.89 9.11
N PRO A 16 16.88 -52.39 8.13
CA PRO A 16 17.01 -52.84 6.75
C PRO A 16 18.43 -52.56 6.23
N PRO A 17 19.04 -53.49 5.46
CA PRO A 17 20.33 -53.23 4.85
C PRO A 17 20.19 -52.00 3.93
N LYS A 18 20.97 -50.95 4.24
CA LYS A 18 21.02 -49.74 3.40
C LYS A 18 21.91 -50.02 2.19
N ALA A 19 21.59 -49.36 1.07
CA ALA A 19 22.42 -49.45 -0.13
C ALA A 19 23.88 -49.10 0.20
N PRO A 20 24.88 -49.81 -0.36
CA PRO A 20 26.29 -49.61 -0.03
C PRO A 20 26.83 -48.26 -0.50
N TYR A 21 26.08 -47.54 -1.33
CA TYR A 21 26.45 -46.25 -1.89
C TYR A 21 25.50 -45.14 -1.44
N ASN A 22 26.02 -43.92 -1.36
CA ASN A 22 25.21 -42.73 -1.18
C ASN A 22 24.51 -42.38 -2.50
N PRO A 23 23.17 -42.26 -2.55
CA PRO A 23 22.48 -41.87 -3.79
C PRO A 23 22.84 -40.46 -4.27
N TYR A 24 23.44 -39.63 -3.40
CA TYR A 24 23.90 -38.29 -3.73
C TYR A 24 25.41 -38.19 -3.97
N ASP A 25 26.17 -39.26 -3.73
CA ASP A 25 27.60 -39.34 -4.02
C ASP A 25 28.01 -40.78 -4.40
N PRO A 26 28.20 -41.08 -5.69
CA PRO A 26 28.54 -42.42 -6.15
C PRO A 26 29.98 -42.84 -5.79
N THR A 27 30.80 -41.94 -5.24
CA THR A 27 32.19 -42.22 -4.82
C THR A 27 32.34 -42.49 -3.33
N ASP A 28 31.27 -42.34 -2.55
CA ASP A 28 31.26 -42.49 -1.11
C ASP A 28 31.28 -43.98 -0.68
N VAL A 29 32.43 -44.44 -0.16
CA VAL A 29 32.60 -45.79 0.40
C VAL A 29 32.17 -45.78 1.87
N ARG A 30 30.94 -46.23 2.12
CA ARG A 30 30.35 -46.22 3.48
C ARG A 30 30.91 -47.35 4.35
N PRO A 31 31.21 -47.10 5.64
CA PRO A 31 31.46 -48.18 6.60
C PRO A 31 30.20 -49.03 6.78
N ALA A 32 30.36 -50.35 7.00
CA ALA A 32 29.25 -51.30 7.10
C ALA A 32 28.24 -50.93 8.21
N GLU A 33 28.72 -50.28 9.27
CA GLU A 33 27.90 -49.82 10.39
C GLU A 33 27.28 -48.43 10.15
N GLY A 34 27.61 -47.71 9.06
CA GLY A 34 27.19 -46.34 8.78
C GLY A 34 28.00 -45.27 9.53
N TYR A 35 27.79 -43.98 9.21
CA TYR A 35 28.51 -42.90 9.89
C TYR A 35 27.99 -42.68 11.32
N PRO A 36 28.86 -42.46 12.32
CA PRO A 36 28.45 -42.17 13.70
C PRO A 36 27.50 -40.97 13.86
N SER A 37 27.52 -40.04 12.90
CA SER A 37 26.60 -38.91 12.81
C SER A 37 25.15 -39.31 12.48
N GLU A 38 24.94 -40.45 11.84
CA GLU A 38 23.61 -40.99 11.51
C GLU A 38 22.92 -41.65 12.72
N PHE A 39 23.68 -42.05 13.74
CA PHE A 39 23.17 -42.78 14.93
C PHE A 39 23.05 -41.94 16.19
N LYS A 40 23.61 -40.73 16.20
CA LYS A 40 23.33 -39.78 17.27
C LYS A 40 21.89 -39.30 17.13
N VAL A 41 20.98 -39.96 17.85
CA VAL A 41 19.66 -39.42 18.13
C VAL A 41 19.88 -38.00 18.67
N PRO A 42 19.29 -36.96 18.07
CA PRO A 42 19.44 -35.60 18.56
C PRO A 42 19.05 -35.61 20.04
N SER A 43 20.02 -35.36 20.90
CA SER A 43 19.79 -35.28 22.34
C SER A 43 18.71 -34.21 22.58
N GLU A 44 17.54 -34.69 23.02
CA GLU A 44 16.38 -33.93 23.48
C GLU A 44 15.70 -33.06 22.42
N ALA A 45 14.81 -33.67 21.63
CA ALA A 45 13.70 -32.94 21.05
C ALA A 45 12.73 -32.49 22.17
N PRO A 46 12.19 -31.26 22.14
CA PRO A 46 11.23 -30.81 23.14
C PRO A 46 9.98 -31.70 23.11
N LEU A 47 9.64 -32.26 24.28
CA LEU A 47 8.54 -33.22 24.46
C LEU A 47 7.12 -32.63 24.33
N GLY A 48 6.96 -31.37 23.90
CA GLY A 48 5.63 -30.76 23.75
C GLY A 48 5.63 -29.33 23.23
N PHE A 49 4.42 -28.84 22.89
CA PHE A 49 4.17 -27.53 22.30
C PHE A 49 4.41 -26.35 23.29
N SER A 50 4.52 -26.63 24.58
CA SER A 50 4.62 -25.62 25.66
C SER A 50 6.01 -25.48 26.29
N SER A 51 6.98 -26.33 25.95
CA SER A 51 8.32 -26.24 26.55
C SER A 51 9.20 -25.22 25.82
N LEU A 52 9.59 -24.14 26.51
CA LEU A 52 10.59 -23.19 26.01
C LEU A 52 11.98 -23.86 25.99
N PRO A 53 12.65 -23.99 24.83
CA PRO A 53 13.94 -24.64 24.75
C PRO A 53 15.04 -23.77 25.39
N LYS A 54 15.80 -24.34 26.33
CA LYS A 54 16.90 -23.66 27.05
C LYS A 54 18.08 -23.26 26.15
N ASN A 55 18.22 -23.88 24.98
CA ASN A 55 19.23 -23.57 23.99
C ASN A 55 18.57 -22.98 22.73
N PRO A 56 19.19 -21.99 22.06
CA PRO A 56 18.68 -21.48 20.80
C PRO A 56 18.49 -22.68 19.87
N THR A 57 17.27 -22.82 19.37
CA THR A 57 16.77 -23.96 18.61
C THR A 57 17.84 -24.45 17.63
N GLN A 58 17.97 -25.77 17.47
CA GLN A 58 18.88 -26.33 16.47
C GLN A 58 18.66 -25.67 15.10
N TYR A 59 17.43 -25.24 14.78
CA TYR A 59 17.10 -24.40 13.62
C TYR A 59 17.80 -23.04 13.57
N LYS A 60 17.92 -22.32 14.69
CA LYS A 60 18.66 -21.05 14.74
C LYS A 60 20.17 -21.30 14.60
N LYS A 61 20.69 -22.35 15.25
CA LYS A 61 22.09 -22.79 15.06
C LYS A 61 22.35 -23.28 13.63
N ILE A 62 21.40 -23.97 13.00
CA ILE A 62 21.46 -24.41 11.60
C ILE A 62 21.39 -23.21 10.65
N ASN A 63 20.52 -22.24 10.90
CA ASN A 63 20.47 -21.03 10.08
C ASN A 63 21.72 -20.15 10.26
N GLU A 64 22.27 -20.05 11.47
CA GLU A 64 23.51 -19.32 11.73
C GLU A 64 24.73 -20.06 11.16
N THR A 65 24.77 -21.39 11.25
CA THR A 65 25.80 -22.21 10.59
C THR A 65 25.65 -22.20 9.09
N MET A 66 24.45 -22.22 8.51
CA MET A 66 24.20 -22.07 7.06
C MET A 66 24.41 -20.65 6.54
N LYS A 67 24.37 -19.63 7.41
CA LYS A 67 24.80 -18.26 7.08
C LYS A 67 26.32 -18.09 7.18
N ARG A 68 26.98 -18.80 8.11
CA ARG A 68 28.45 -18.82 8.28
C ARG A 68 29.14 -19.70 7.25
N LEU A 69 28.57 -20.87 6.98
CA LEU A 69 28.83 -21.72 5.82
C LEU A 69 28.09 -21.04 4.66
N ASN A 70 28.67 -20.01 4.05
CA ASN A 70 28.32 -19.72 2.67
C ASN A 70 28.58 -20.99 1.87
N TYR A 71 27.56 -21.85 1.73
CA TYR A 71 27.60 -23.09 0.98
C TYR A 71 27.57 -22.71 -0.50
N THR A 72 28.70 -22.24 -0.99
CA THR A 72 29.16 -22.51 -2.35
C THR A 72 29.68 -23.94 -2.31
N PRO A 73 28.95 -24.89 -2.91
CA PRO A 73 28.82 -24.85 -4.36
C PRO A 73 27.38 -24.60 -4.76
N ARG A 74 27.11 -23.40 -5.29
CA ARG A 74 26.04 -23.32 -6.27
C ARG A 74 26.53 -24.14 -7.46
N PRO A 75 25.77 -25.12 -7.98
CA PRO A 75 26.18 -25.82 -9.18
C PRO A 75 26.45 -24.79 -10.28
N MET A 76 27.54 -24.96 -11.02
CA MET A 76 27.85 -24.11 -12.16
C MET A 76 26.71 -24.23 -13.16
N SER A 77 26.31 -23.11 -13.74
CA SER A 77 25.22 -23.12 -14.71
C SER A 77 25.65 -23.87 -15.97
N SER A 78 24.86 -24.88 -16.34
CA SER A 78 25.09 -25.64 -17.57
C SER A 78 24.83 -24.80 -18.82
N LEU A 79 24.03 -23.73 -18.70
CA LEU A 79 23.63 -22.86 -19.81
C LEU A 79 24.61 -21.70 -20.03
N TYR A 80 25.17 -21.14 -18.95
CA TYR A 80 26.08 -19.98 -18.99
C TYR A 80 27.41 -20.32 -18.27
N PRO A 81 28.50 -20.57 -19.01
CA PRO A 81 29.79 -20.87 -18.39
C PRO A 81 30.26 -19.68 -17.55
N GLY A 82 30.85 -19.98 -16.38
CA GLY A 82 31.35 -18.95 -15.45
C GLY A 82 30.30 -18.35 -14.51
N GLN A 83 29.01 -18.71 -14.65
CA GLN A 83 27.95 -18.26 -13.75
C GLN A 83 27.44 -19.42 -12.88
N TYR A 84 27.00 -19.10 -11.67
CA TYR A 84 26.34 -20.05 -10.78
C TYR A 84 24.86 -20.21 -11.15
N MET A 85 24.31 -21.42 -11.03
CA MET A 85 22.86 -21.64 -11.17
C MET A 85 22.11 -20.82 -10.11
N VAL A 86 21.14 -20.03 -10.57
CA VAL A 86 20.17 -19.37 -9.68
C VAL A 86 19.09 -20.39 -9.38
N LEU A 87 19.10 -20.94 -8.16
CA LEU A 87 18.01 -21.79 -7.69
C LEU A 87 16.72 -20.96 -7.66
N ARG A 88 15.72 -21.37 -8.46
CA ARG A 88 14.38 -20.81 -8.37
C ARG A 88 13.79 -21.26 -7.03
N LYS A 89 13.36 -20.32 -6.19
CA LYS A 89 12.57 -20.65 -5.00
C LYS A 89 11.32 -21.42 -5.45
N VAL A 90 11.17 -22.65 -4.98
CA VAL A 90 9.94 -23.42 -5.19
C VAL A 90 8.94 -22.94 -4.16
N ASP A 91 7.93 -22.20 -4.61
CA ASP A 91 6.85 -21.74 -3.75
C ASP A 91 5.85 -22.90 -3.53
N THR A 92 6.03 -23.63 -2.44
CA THR A 92 5.23 -24.84 -2.13
C THR A 92 3.74 -24.52 -1.96
N ASN A 93 3.40 -23.29 -1.59
CA ASN A 93 2.03 -22.82 -1.37
C ASN A 93 1.48 -21.98 -2.52
N GLN A 94 2.11 -22.01 -3.70
CA GLN A 94 1.71 -21.17 -4.83
C GLN A 94 0.22 -21.30 -5.18
N ARG A 95 -0.33 -22.53 -5.18
CA ARG A 95 -1.75 -22.77 -5.46
C ARG A 95 -2.67 -22.17 -4.41
N LEU A 96 -2.32 -22.29 -3.13
CA LEU A 96 -3.07 -21.69 -2.03
C LEU A 96 -3.03 -20.18 -2.10
N ASN A 97 -1.85 -19.58 -2.29
CA ASN A 97 -1.70 -18.12 -2.39
C ASN A 97 -2.48 -17.54 -3.57
N THR A 98 -2.46 -18.26 -4.70
CA THR A 98 -3.24 -17.88 -5.89
C THR A 98 -4.74 -18.00 -5.57
N GLY A 99 -5.19 -19.11 -4.97
CA GLY A 99 -6.57 -19.31 -4.55
C GLY A 99 -7.07 -18.23 -3.59
N THR A 100 -6.30 -17.91 -2.55
CA THR A 100 -6.64 -16.86 -1.58
C THR A 100 -6.72 -15.49 -2.24
N ARG A 101 -5.85 -15.19 -3.20
CA ARG A 101 -5.90 -13.92 -3.94
C ARG A 101 -7.15 -13.80 -4.80
N TRP A 102 -7.50 -14.86 -5.54
CA TRP A 102 -8.74 -14.88 -6.33
C TRP A 102 -9.97 -14.83 -5.44
N PHE A 103 -9.99 -15.59 -4.35
CA PHE A 103 -11.09 -15.57 -3.40
C PHE A 103 -11.27 -14.19 -2.74
N GLY A 104 -10.17 -13.57 -2.30
CA GLY A 104 -10.21 -12.23 -1.71
C GLY A 104 -10.70 -11.17 -2.69
N THR A 105 -10.19 -11.18 -3.92
CA THR A 105 -10.65 -10.25 -4.97
C THR A 105 -12.11 -10.47 -5.34
N PHE A 106 -12.56 -11.73 -5.45
CA PHE A 106 -13.95 -12.06 -5.69
C PHE A 106 -14.85 -11.59 -4.53
N LEU A 107 -14.46 -11.85 -3.29
CA LEU A 107 -15.23 -11.45 -2.10
C LEU A 107 -15.36 -9.93 -2.00
N THR A 108 -14.24 -9.21 -2.13
CA THR A 108 -14.25 -7.74 -2.12
C THR A 108 -15.07 -7.18 -3.28
N GLY A 109 -14.92 -7.74 -4.49
CA GLY A 109 -15.71 -7.35 -5.65
C GLY A 109 -17.21 -7.58 -5.43
N SER A 110 -17.59 -8.74 -4.89
CA SER A 110 -18.99 -9.08 -4.58
C SER A 110 -19.59 -8.11 -3.56
N ILE A 111 -18.83 -7.73 -2.53
CA ILE A 111 -19.26 -6.76 -1.53
C ILE A 111 -19.50 -5.40 -2.18
N LEU A 112 -18.57 -4.91 -3.01
CA LEU A 112 -18.72 -3.63 -3.71
C LEU A 112 -19.93 -3.62 -4.66
N VAL A 113 -20.12 -4.69 -5.44
CA VAL A 113 -21.27 -4.83 -6.34
C VAL A 113 -22.58 -4.86 -5.55
N TYR A 114 -22.64 -5.61 -4.45
CA TYR A 114 -23.83 -5.66 -3.59
C TYR A 114 -24.16 -4.27 -3.04
N PHE A 115 -23.17 -3.57 -2.49
CA PHE A 115 -23.37 -2.24 -1.94
C PHE A 115 -23.76 -1.21 -2.99
N SER A 116 -23.23 -1.30 -4.21
CA SER A 116 -23.53 -0.35 -5.27
C SER A 116 -24.92 -0.58 -5.90
N PHE A 117 -25.30 -1.83 -6.17
CA PHE A 117 -26.50 -2.16 -6.95
C PHE A 117 -27.70 -2.68 -6.15
N PHE A 118 -27.49 -3.29 -4.99
CA PHE A 118 -28.54 -3.99 -4.24
C PHE A 118 -28.88 -3.31 -2.92
N TYR A 119 -27.89 -2.68 -2.28
CA TYR A 119 -28.10 -2.05 -0.99
C TYR A 119 -28.77 -0.68 -1.11
N ARG A 120 -29.85 -0.49 -0.35
CA ARG A 120 -30.54 0.80 -0.24
C ARG A 120 -29.82 1.69 0.76
N TRP A 121 -29.12 2.70 0.25
CA TRP A 121 -28.43 3.71 1.06
C TRP A 121 -29.35 4.86 1.46
N ASN A 122 -29.07 5.50 2.61
CA ASN A 122 -29.73 6.73 3.07
C ASN A 122 -31.26 6.72 2.96
N ASP A 123 -31.90 5.57 3.26
CA ASP A 123 -33.35 5.37 3.13
C ASP A 123 -33.94 5.77 1.76
N GLY A 124 -33.15 5.66 0.69
CA GLY A 124 -33.55 5.99 -0.68
C GLY A 124 -33.37 7.46 -1.08
N ARG A 125 -32.71 8.28 -0.24
CA ARG A 125 -32.26 9.63 -0.66
C ARG A 125 -31.15 9.52 -1.69
N GLU A 126 -31.09 10.51 -2.59
CA GLU A 126 -30.07 10.55 -3.62
C GLU A 126 -28.64 10.56 -3.07
N ASN A 127 -27.80 9.73 -3.67
CA ASN A 127 -26.37 9.63 -3.37
C ASN A 127 -25.60 9.24 -4.64
N VAL A 128 -24.27 9.17 -4.56
CA VAL A 128 -23.43 8.84 -5.73
C VAL A 128 -23.73 7.43 -6.29
N MET A 129 -24.19 6.52 -5.44
CA MET A 129 -24.47 5.13 -5.82
C MET A 129 -25.92 4.89 -6.28
N SER A 130 -26.83 5.87 -6.13
CA SER A 130 -28.26 5.68 -6.39
C SER A 130 -28.55 5.41 -7.86
N GLY A 131 -27.70 5.93 -8.77
CA GLY A 131 -27.79 5.64 -10.20
C GLY A 131 -27.62 4.14 -10.51
N PHE A 132 -26.66 3.46 -9.88
CA PHE A 132 -26.44 2.02 -10.09
C PHE A 132 -27.59 1.19 -9.52
N TYR A 133 -28.08 1.55 -8.34
CA TYR A 133 -29.28 0.92 -7.76
C TYR A 133 -30.52 1.09 -8.67
N ARG A 134 -30.78 2.30 -9.17
CA ARG A 134 -31.93 2.58 -10.06
C ARG A 134 -31.84 1.85 -11.39
N THR A 135 -30.68 1.83 -12.05
CA THR A 135 -30.52 1.06 -13.29
C THR A 135 -30.79 -0.44 -13.09
N ARG A 136 -30.40 -1.01 -11.94
CA ARG A 136 -30.78 -2.38 -11.59
C ARG A 136 -32.28 -2.52 -11.35
N LEU A 137 -32.95 -1.53 -10.77
CA LEU A 137 -34.42 -1.54 -10.64
C LEU A 137 -35.11 -1.45 -12.01
N GLU A 138 -34.65 -0.60 -12.92
CA GLU A 138 -35.17 -0.54 -14.31
C GLU A 138 -35.05 -1.89 -15.02
N LEU A 139 -33.91 -2.57 -14.86
CA LEU A 139 -33.73 -3.92 -15.40
C LEU A 139 -34.66 -4.92 -14.71
N LYS A 140 -34.78 -4.86 -13.38
CA LYS A 140 -35.67 -5.74 -12.61
C LYS A 140 -37.13 -5.57 -13.02
N GLU A 141 -37.57 -4.32 -13.23
CA GLU A 141 -38.91 -4.00 -13.70
C GLU A 141 -39.22 -4.70 -15.03
N ARG A 142 -38.28 -4.64 -15.98
CA ARG A 142 -38.44 -5.25 -17.31
C ARG A 142 -38.55 -6.78 -17.27
N PHE A 143 -37.91 -7.44 -16.31
CA PHE A 143 -37.83 -8.92 -16.28
C PHE A 143 -38.72 -9.59 -15.24
N PHE A 144 -38.90 -8.98 -14.06
CA PHE A 144 -39.50 -9.65 -12.88
C PHE A 144 -40.55 -8.80 -12.16
N GLY A 145 -40.69 -7.52 -12.49
CA GLY A 145 -41.54 -6.58 -11.76
C GLY A 145 -40.89 -6.02 -10.48
N LEU A 146 -41.48 -4.95 -9.95
CA LEU A 146 -40.99 -4.21 -8.79
C LEU A 146 -41.91 -4.38 -7.58
N ASN A 147 -41.33 -4.36 -6.38
CA ASN A 147 -42.10 -4.23 -5.15
C ASN A 147 -42.53 -2.76 -4.95
N ASN A 148 -43.57 -2.50 -4.16
CA ASN A 148 -44.10 -1.14 -3.96
C ASN A 148 -43.03 -0.13 -3.53
N GLN A 149 -42.13 -0.53 -2.63
CA GLN A 149 -41.00 0.31 -2.19
C GLN A 149 -39.97 0.56 -3.29
N GLU A 150 -39.68 -0.44 -4.12
CA GLU A 150 -38.73 -0.30 -5.23
C GLU A 150 -39.32 0.56 -6.35
N PHE A 151 -40.64 0.48 -6.56
CA PHE A 151 -41.38 1.32 -7.49
C PHE A 151 -41.33 2.80 -7.06
N GLU A 152 -41.54 3.08 -5.78
CA GLU A 152 -41.34 4.43 -5.23
C GLU A 152 -39.90 4.90 -5.39
N ASP A 153 -38.92 4.06 -5.11
CA ASP A 153 -37.50 4.42 -5.24
C ASP A 153 -37.08 4.74 -6.69
N LEU A 154 -37.73 4.09 -7.68
CA LEU A 154 -37.44 4.29 -9.10
C LEU A 154 -38.13 5.55 -9.66
N TYR A 155 -39.43 5.72 -9.40
CA TYR A 155 -40.23 6.78 -10.02
C TYR A 155 -40.37 8.05 -9.16
N HIS A 156 -40.18 7.95 -7.85
CA HIS A 156 -40.32 9.06 -6.90
C HIS A 156 -39.04 9.22 -6.06
N PRO A 157 -37.91 9.55 -6.71
CA PRO A 157 -36.65 9.71 -6.02
C PRO A 157 -36.71 10.83 -4.98
N ARG A 158 -36.22 10.56 -3.76
CA ARG A 158 -36.10 11.58 -2.70
C ARG A 158 -34.86 12.43 -2.94
N ASP A 159 -35.05 13.75 -3.06
CA ASP A 159 -33.96 14.70 -3.25
C ASP A 159 -32.88 14.57 -2.15
N ALA A 160 -31.62 14.73 -2.57
CA ALA A 160 -30.49 14.77 -1.65
C ALA A 160 -30.56 16.05 -0.80
N THR A 161 -30.35 15.91 0.51
CA THR A 161 -30.39 17.04 1.47
C THR A 161 -29.23 18.02 1.26
N SER A 162 -28.18 17.63 0.51
CA SER A 162 -27.18 18.54 -0.04
C SER A 162 -26.36 17.83 -1.12
N THR A 163 -26.54 18.20 -2.39
CA THR A 163 -25.56 17.86 -3.43
C THR A 163 -24.50 18.94 -3.46
N VAL A 164 -23.36 18.71 -2.79
CA VAL A 164 -22.13 19.44 -3.12
C VAL A 164 -21.66 18.87 -4.45
N ARG A 165 -22.11 19.46 -5.56
CA ARG A 165 -21.50 19.18 -6.86
C ARG A 165 -20.07 19.68 -6.77
N ASN A 166 -19.10 18.79 -7.00
CA ASN A 166 -17.70 19.15 -7.08
C ASN A 166 -17.50 19.94 -8.38
N VAL A 167 -17.79 21.24 -8.32
CA VAL A 167 -17.51 22.20 -9.38
C VAL A 167 -15.99 22.31 -9.46
N ARG A 168 -15.43 22.24 -10.67
CA ARG A 168 -13.98 22.38 -10.83
C ARG A 168 -13.57 23.76 -10.34
N ASP A 169 -12.41 23.87 -9.69
CA ASP A 169 -11.81 25.17 -9.34
C ASP A 169 -11.67 26.10 -10.56
N THR A 170 -11.67 25.51 -11.77
CA THR A 170 -11.69 26.21 -13.06
C THR A 170 -12.95 27.06 -13.32
N ASP A 171 -14.02 26.85 -12.57
CA ASP A 171 -15.28 27.55 -12.80
C ASP A 171 -15.53 28.62 -11.72
N TYR A 172 -14.75 28.61 -10.62
CA TYR A 172 -14.94 29.50 -9.47
C TYR A 172 -13.88 30.59 -9.33
N ILE A 173 -12.65 30.34 -9.79
CA ILE A 173 -11.55 31.32 -9.68
C ILE A 173 -11.47 32.10 -11.00
N PRO A 174 -11.74 33.42 -11.03
CA PRO A 174 -11.56 34.23 -12.24
C PRO A 174 -10.15 34.04 -12.81
N GLU A 175 -10.01 33.97 -14.14
CA GLU A 175 -8.71 33.73 -14.79
C GLU A 175 -7.62 34.71 -14.35
N GLU A 176 -8.01 35.92 -13.96
CA GLU A 176 -7.15 37.00 -13.47
C GLU A 176 -6.48 36.68 -12.11
N VAL A 177 -7.10 35.81 -11.30
CA VAL A 177 -6.63 35.44 -9.95
C VAL A 177 -5.83 34.12 -9.96
N ARG A 178 -5.82 33.40 -11.09
CA ARG A 178 -5.07 32.15 -11.23
C ARG A 178 -3.57 32.43 -11.40
N ARG A 179 -2.79 32.00 -10.41
CA ARG A 179 -1.31 32.03 -10.46
C ARG A 179 -0.72 31.04 -11.48
N THR A 180 -1.49 30.06 -11.93
CA THR A 180 -1.07 29.03 -12.88
C THR A 180 -2.10 28.94 -14.01
N LYS A 181 -1.77 29.49 -15.19
CA LYS A 181 -2.50 29.19 -16.41
C LYS A 181 -2.12 27.76 -16.82
N GLU A 182 -3.08 26.84 -16.84
CA GLU A 182 -2.85 25.45 -17.23
C GLU A 182 -2.51 25.39 -18.73
N GLY A 183 -1.22 25.53 -19.06
CA GLY A 183 -0.66 25.11 -20.34
C GLY A 183 -0.14 23.67 -20.27
N GLU A 184 0.07 23.02 -21.42
CA GLU A 184 0.59 21.65 -21.62
C GLU A 184 1.90 21.31 -20.87
N PHE A 185 2.52 22.28 -20.20
CA PHE A 185 3.76 22.14 -19.45
C PHE A 185 3.58 21.97 -17.93
N ALA A 186 2.35 21.96 -17.41
CA ALA A 186 2.07 21.80 -15.97
C ALA A 186 2.53 20.46 -15.37
N LEU A 187 2.89 19.47 -16.20
CA LEU A 187 3.44 18.18 -15.73
C LEU A 187 4.97 18.13 -15.61
N ASN A 188 5.69 19.15 -16.09
CA ASN A 188 7.14 19.17 -15.97
C ASN A 188 7.55 19.77 -14.63
N ARG A 189 8.35 19.04 -13.84
CA ARG A 189 8.98 19.58 -12.63
C ARG A 189 9.64 20.93 -12.96
N PRO A 190 9.43 21.97 -12.16
CA PRO A 190 9.96 23.29 -12.48
C PRO A 190 11.48 23.23 -12.66
N SER A 191 11.95 23.70 -13.82
CA SER A 191 13.38 23.82 -14.10
C SER A 191 14.00 24.91 -13.21
N GLU A 192 15.30 24.81 -12.93
CA GLU A 192 16.02 25.81 -12.12
C GLU A 192 15.85 27.25 -12.66
N ARG A 193 15.69 27.40 -13.98
CA ARG A 193 15.44 28.70 -14.62
C ARG A 193 14.11 29.32 -14.20
N HIS A 194 13.03 28.53 -14.12
CA HIS A 194 11.72 29.03 -13.69
C HIS A 194 11.73 29.43 -12.22
N VAL A 195 12.50 28.72 -11.38
CA VAL A 195 12.66 29.07 -9.96
C VAL A 195 13.44 30.38 -9.81
N LEU A 196 14.48 30.60 -10.61
CA LEU A 196 15.24 31.85 -10.61
C LEU A 196 14.41 33.04 -11.10
N GLU A 197 13.61 32.85 -12.14
CA GLU A 197 12.72 33.90 -12.65
C GLU A 197 11.62 34.25 -11.64
N ALA A 198 11.03 33.25 -10.99
CA ALA A 198 10.06 33.47 -9.91
C ALA A 198 10.67 34.25 -8.73
N LYS A 199 11.91 33.91 -8.33
CA LYS A 199 12.64 34.65 -7.28
C LYS A 199 12.94 36.08 -7.68
N ARG A 200 13.32 36.32 -8.94
CA ARG A 200 13.54 37.67 -9.47
C ARG A 200 12.26 38.50 -9.41
N LEU A 201 11.15 37.93 -9.86
CA LEU A 201 9.85 38.61 -9.86
C LEU A 201 9.38 38.92 -8.43
N GLN A 202 9.62 38.00 -7.49
CA GLN A 202 9.36 38.24 -6.08
C GLN A 202 10.22 39.40 -5.53
N GLN A 203 11.53 39.43 -5.83
CA GLN A 203 12.40 40.53 -5.43
C GLN A 203 11.96 41.87 -6.01
N GLU A 204 11.56 41.91 -7.28
CA GLU A 204 11.05 43.14 -7.92
C GLU A 204 9.76 43.64 -7.26
N GLN A 205 8.89 42.74 -6.79
CA GLN A 205 7.68 43.11 -6.04
C GLN A 205 8.01 43.64 -4.64
N GLU A 206 8.92 42.97 -3.93
CA GLU A 206 9.38 43.41 -2.61
C GLU A 206 10.06 44.78 -2.68
N GLU A 207 10.88 45.03 -3.71
CA GLU A 207 11.50 46.33 -3.93
C GLU A 207 10.48 47.43 -4.24
N ARG A 208 9.46 47.14 -5.07
CA ARG A 208 8.40 48.11 -5.37
C ARG A 208 7.63 48.48 -4.10
N LEU A 209 7.23 47.49 -3.31
CA LEU A 209 6.54 47.69 -2.06
C LEU A 209 7.39 48.50 -1.06
N LEU A 210 8.69 48.21 -0.98
CA LEU A 210 9.61 48.98 -0.13
C LEU A 210 9.71 50.44 -0.56
N ARG A 211 9.79 50.70 -1.88
CA ARG A 211 9.78 52.06 -2.43
C ARG A 211 8.47 52.80 -2.13
N GLU A 212 7.33 52.13 -2.23
CA GLU A 212 6.04 52.71 -1.86
C GLU A 212 6.00 53.10 -0.37
N TYR A 213 6.48 52.22 0.52
CA TYR A 213 6.59 52.54 1.94
C TYR A 213 7.49 53.75 2.23
N ASP A 214 8.63 53.85 1.54
CA ASP A 214 9.53 54.99 1.68
C ASP A 214 8.88 56.29 1.20
N MET A 215 8.16 56.26 0.08
CA MET A 215 7.39 57.39 -0.44
C MET A 215 6.31 57.82 0.56
N HIS A 216 5.54 56.88 1.12
CA HIS A 216 4.54 57.16 2.15
C HIS A 216 5.16 57.77 3.41
N ARG A 217 6.35 57.30 3.81
CA ARG A 217 7.07 57.84 4.96
C ARG A 217 7.59 59.25 4.71
N GLN A 218 8.07 59.55 3.51
CA GLN A 218 8.48 60.90 3.12
C GLN A 218 7.29 61.85 3.13
N PHE A 219 6.18 61.45 2.49
CA PHE A 219 4.94 62.23 2.48
C PHE A 219 4.39 62.50 3.88
N ALA A 220 4.41 61.49 4.78
CA ALA A 220 3.99 61.68 6.17
C ALA A 220 4.91 62.65 6.94
N LYS A 221 6.21 62.65 6.66
CA LYS A 221 7.15 63.62 7.26
C LYS A 221 6.92 65.03 6.75
N GLU A 222 6.66 65.19 5.45
CA GLU A 222 6.32 66.49 4.84
C GLU A 222 5.01 67.04 5.43
N LEU A 223 3.98 66.21 5.57
CA LEU A 223 2.72 66.59 6.25
C LEU A 223 2.92 67.04 7.70
N ILE A 224 3.83 66.39 8.44
CA ILE A 224 4.15 66.78 9.82
C ILE A 224 4.98 68.07 9.86
N ALA A 225 5.85 68.30 8.86
CA ALA A 225 6.67 69.51 8.76
C ALA A 225 5.85 70.72 8.31
N ASP A 226 4.87 70.52 7.43
CA ASP A 226 3.93 71.56 6.97
C ASP A 226 2.75 71.77 7.94
N ALA A 227 2.62 70.95 8.98
CA ALA A 227 1.66 71.19 10.05
C ALA A 227 2.09 72.45 10.84
N PRO A 228 1.33 73.56 10.77
CA PRO A 228 1.70 74.77 11.49
C PRO A 228 1.66 74.51 13.01
N ALA A 229 2.61 75.09 13.73
CA ALA A 229 2.75 75.05 15.19
C ALA A 229 1.61 75.79 15.93
N SER A 230 0.36 75.43 15.66
CA SER A 230 -0.83 76.03 16.25
C SER A 230 -1.98 75.02 16.35
N ASP A 231 -1.98 74.20 17.41
CA ASP A 231 -3.16 74.03 18.28
C ASP A 231 -2.88 73.07 19.45
N THR A 232 -1.95 73.46 20.33
CA THR A 232 -1.95 73.01 21.73
C THR A 232 -2.86 73.92 22.57
N LYS A 233 -4.14 74.04 22.19
CA LYS A 233 -5.15 74.65 23.07
C LYS A 233 -5.76 73.60 23.97
N LYS A 234 -5.21 73.50 25.19
CA LYS A 234 -5.86 72.90 26.37
C LYS A 234 -7.30 73.43 26.50
N LYS A 235 -8.29 72.61 26.15
CA LYS A 235 -9.68 72.83 26.58
C LYS A 235 -9.91 71.98 27.83
N LYS A 236 -9.82 72.63 28.99
CA LYS A 236 -10.54 72.20 30.19
C LYS A 236 -12.03 72.26 29.85
N PHE A 237 -12.73 71.13 29.97
CA PHE A 237 -14.18 71.15 30.14
C PHE A 237 -14.52 70.27 31.34
N TRP A 238 -15.17 70.93 32.29
CA TRP A 238 -15.62 70.45 33.58
C TRP A 238 -17.13 70.26 33.45
N PHE A 239 -17.67 69.10 33.80
CA PHE A 239 -19.07 68.93 34.20
C PHE A 239 -19.21 67.69 35.10
N PHE A 240 -19.60 67.99 36.34
CA PHE A 240 -19.89 67.17 37.53
C PHE A 240 -18.74 66.40 38.20
#